data_AF-E1RI50-F1
#
_entry.id   AF-E1RI50-F1
#
_cell.length_a   1.000
_cell.length_b   1.000
_cell.length_c   1.000
_cell.angle_alpha   90.00
_cell.angle_beta   90.00
_cell.angle_gamma   90.00
#
_symmetry.space_group_name_H-M   'P 1'
#
loop_
_entity.id
_entity.type
_entity.pdbx_description
1 polymer ?
#
loop_
_entity_poly.entity_id
_entity_poly.type
_entity_poly.pdbx_seq_one_letter_code
_entity_poly.pdbx_strand_id
1 'polypeptide(L)'
;MGEKNLDYTGIRPDNQDKRRVFTFLRFPAFRISVLLIIGFLLLCPGAFAHVPDGSVASEAPEVDLGAITILDGDEEIEISLDDVAEYHGLMTNSEPDACTCCICMFRAAKVGLGELYGDEIPERSDIGITSYLPSPGAVHTAMLITGTGPKLECGNPGQFRLLYLNETEIEDLSNPNLKSASADNSAENYHFIFTRLSTGESVEISVSGEMFPSDYFELRKKVQIEMTATEDEKNLFSSEWSGTRNKFLESQDWEIYNEIDEPEEEPEEEPDVAGGAAFLAFLICMLVVFAVFARR
;
A
#
# COMPACT_ATOMS: atom_id res chain seq x y z
N MET A 1 -17.77 60.16 27.23
CA MET A 1 -18.02 59.50 25.93
C MET A 1 -17.41 58.12 26.03
N GLY A 2 -18.10 56.99 26.09
CA GLY A 2 -19.52 56.69 26.13
C GLY A 2 -19.58 55.17 26.34
N GLU A 3 -20.33 54.75 27.36
CA GLU A 3 -20.63 53.35 27.67
C GLU A 3 -21.40 52.69 26.52
N LYS A 4 -21.33 51.35 26.43
CA LYS A 4 -22.47 50.50 26.07
C LYS A 4 -22.21 49.04 26.48
N ASN A 5 -22.69 48.72 27.68
CA ASN A 5 -23.14 47.38 28.05
C ASN A 5 -24.45 47.11 27.29
N LEU A 6 -24.56 45.95 26.65
CA LEU A 6 -25.81 45.48 26.07
C LEU A 6 -26.35 44.34 26.93
N ASP A 7 -27.41 44.70 27.62
CA ASP A 7 -28.30 43.90 28.45
C ASP A 7 -29.10 42.91 27.58
N TYR A 8 -29.08 41.63 27.96
CA TYR A 8 -29.85 40.56 27.33
C TYR A 8 -31.05 40.24 28.23
N THR A 9 -32.16 40.95 28.03
CA THR A 9 -33.46 40.57 28.60
C THR A 9 -34.37 40.03 27.49
N GLY A 10 -35.00 38.90 27.79
CA GLY A 10 -35.49 37.97 26.80
C GLY A 10 -36.93 38.16 26.34
N ILE A 11 -37.33 37.26 25.44
CA ILE A 11 -38.71 36.96 25.09
C ILE A 11 -38.81 35.44 24.91
N ARG A 12 -39.64 34.80 25.73
CA ARG A 12 -40.17 33.44 25.55
C ARG A 12 -41.55 33.51 24.86
N PRO A 13 -42.10 32.39 24.37
CA PRO A 13 -42.55 32.21 22.99
C PRO A 13 -44.04 32.53 22.80
N ASP A 14 -44.41 32.85 21.56
CA ASP A 14 -45.79 32.73 21.08
C ASP A 14 -45.88 31.61 20.04
N ASN A 15 -46.88 30.77 20.27
CA ASN A 15 -47.24 29.54 19.63
C ASN A 15 -48.51 29.84 18.82
N GLN A 16 -48.38 30.00 17.49
CA GLN A 16 -49.45 29.66 16.53
C GLN A 16 -49.04 30.00 15.09
N ASP A 17 -48.60 28.99 14.32
CA ASP A 17 -49.21 28.82 12.99
C ASP A 17 -49.11 27.38 12.47
N LYS A 18 -50.19 26.64 12.77
CA LYS A 18 -51.02 25.91 11.81
C LYS A 18 -50.29 25.27 10.62
N ARG A 19 -50.10 23.96 10.75
CA ARG A 19 -50.42 22.93 9.74
C ARG A 19 -50.23 23.39 8.29
N ARG A 20 -48.99 23.32 7.79
CA ARG A 20 -48.74 23.00 6.38
C ARG A 20 -47.92 21.73 6.32
N VAL A 21 -48.62 20.60 6.45
CA VAL A 21 -48.13 19.30 6.00
C VAL A 21 -47.88 19.47 4.50
N PHE A 22 -46.62 19.68 4.15
CA PHE A 22 -46.18 19.76 2.76
C PHE A 22 -46.50 18.44 2.08
N THR A 23 -47.63 18.40 1.40
CA THR A 23 -48.03 17.29 0.54
C THR A 23 -47.30 17.44 -0.79
N PHE A 24 -45.97 17.27 -0.78
CA PHE A 24 -45.16 17.35 -2.01
C PHE A 24 -45.13 16.04 -2.81
N LEU A 25 -45.83 15.01 -2.35
CA LEU A 25 -45.77 13.64 -2.90
C LEU A 25 -46.97 13.30 -3.80
N ARG A 26 -47.38 14.19 -4.71
CA ARG A 26 -48.45 13.88 -5.70
C ARG A 26 -48.25 14.47 -7.10
N PHE A 27 -47.01 14.76 -7.50
CA PHE A 27 -46.72 15.03 -8.91
C PHE A 27 -45.91 13.89 -9.53
N PRO A 28 -46.43 13.18 -10.56
CA PRO A 28 -45.71 12.08 -11.21
C PRO A 28 -44.40 12.55 -11.86
N ALA A 29 -44.32 13.83 -12.27
CA ALA A 29 -43.10 14.43 -12.80
C ALA A 29 -41.95 14.48 -11.77
N PHE A 30 -42.25 14.73 -10.49
CA PHE A 30 -41.21 14.82 -9.44
C PHE A 30 -40.62 13.45 -9.07
N ARG A 31 -41.43 12.39 -9.16
CA ARG A 31 -40.96 11.01 -8.92
C ARG A 31 -40.05 10.51 -10.04
N ILE A 32 -40.31 10.91 -11.28
CA ILE A 32 -39.43 10.59 -12.42
C ILE A 32 -38.10 11.33 -12.29
N SER A 33 -38.10 12.61 -11.90
CA SER A 33 -36.86 13.37 -11.70
C SER A 33 -35.98 12.81 -10.57
N VAL A 34 -36.56 12.40 -9.44
CA VAL A 34 -35.79 11.79 -8.34
C VAL A 34 -35.27 10.40 -8.71
N LEU A 35 -36.05 9.59 -9.44
CA LEU A 35 -35.60 8.28 -9.93
C LEU A 35 -34.54 8.41 -11.05
N LEU A 36 -34.59 9.45 -11.87
CA LEU A 36 -33.55 9.76 -12.86
C LEU A 36 -32.26 10.26 -12.18
N ILE A 37 -32.34 11.05 -11.11
CA ILE A 37 -31.17 11.47 -10.33
C ILE A 37 -30.56 10.28 -9.57
N ILE A 38 -31.37 9.40 -8.98
CA ILE A 38 -30.89 8.16 -8.34
C ILE A 38 -30.34 7.19 -9.39
N GLY A 39 -30.97 7.09 -10.56
CA GLY A 39 -30.45 6.31 -11.69
C GLY A 39 -29.15 6.86 -12.26
N PHE A 40 -28.95 8.19 -12.24
CA PHE A 40 -27.70 8.84 -12.67
C PHE A 40 -26.60 8.73 -11.59
N LEU A 41 -26.97 8.73 -10.31
CA LEU A 41 -26.05 8.47 -9.19
C LEU A 41 -25.62 6.99 -9.11
N LEU A 42 -26.49 6.06 -9.52
CA LEU A 42 -26.17 4.64 -9.69
C LEU A 42 -25.43 4.33 -11.01
N LEU A 43 -25.29 5.35 -11.88
CA LEU A 43 -24.48 5.31 -13.10
C LEU A 43 -23.21 6.16 -12.96
N CYS A 44 -22.83 6.57 -11.75
CA CYS A 44 -21.43 6.88 -11.51
C CYS A 44 -20.68 5.55 -11.56
N PRO A 45 -19.84 5.27 -12.57
CA PRO A 45 -18.77 4.31 -12.34
C PRO A 45 -18.03 4.86 -11.12
N GLY A 46 -17.83 4.02 -10.11
CA GLY A 46 -16.89 4.35 -9.04
C GLY A 46 -15.63 4.89 -9.70
N ALA A 47 -15.11 6.01 -9.18
CA ALA A 47 -13.86 6.55 -9.66
C ALA A 47 -12.78 5.48 -9.44
N PHE A 48 -12.52 4.67 -10.46
CA PHE A 48 -11.50 3.64 -10.43
C PHE A 48 -10.16 4.32 -10.64
N ALA A 49 -9.38 4.38 -9.56
CA ALA A 49 -8.03 4.88 -9.62
C ALA A 49 -7.08 3.94 -10.40
N HIS A 50 -7.52 2.73 -10.84
CA HIS A 50 -6.58 1.61 -11.10
C HIS A 50 -6.67 0.80 -12.40
N VAL A 51 -7.60 1.01 -13.33
CA VAL A 51 -7.54 0.46 -14.72
C VAL A 51 -8.46 1.35 -15.57
N PRO A 52 -8.14 1.68 -16.86
CA PRO A 52 -8.94 2.63 -17.63
C PRO A 52 -10.40 2.20 -17.80
N ASP A 53 -11.31 3.18 -17.78
CA ASP A 53 -12.75 2.99 -17.97
C ASP A 53 -13.05 2.13 -19.21
N GLY A 54 -13.80 1.05 -19.00
CA GLY A 54 -14.22 0.11 -20.05
C GLY A 54 -13.33 -1.13 -20.20
N SER A 55 -12.17 -1.16 -19.54
CA SER A 55 -11.33 -2.36 -19.46
C SER A 55 -11.46 -3.05 -18.11
N VAL A 56 -11.22 -4.36 -18.08
CA VAL A 56 -11.33 -5.18 -16.87
C VAL A 56 -9.92 -5.62 -16.49
N ALA A 57 -9.46 -5.23 -15.31
CA ALA A 57 -8.24 -5.77 -14.72
C ALA A 57 -8.46 -7.26 -14.45
N SER A 58 -7.42 -8.09 -14.57
CA SER A 58 -7.53 -9.45 -14.03
C SER A 58 -7.65 -9.41 -12.51
N GLU A 59 -8.33 -10.40 -11.92
CA GLU A 59 -8.37 -10.57 -10.47
C GLU A 59 -6.95 -10.71 -9.91
N ALA A 60 -6.70 -10.11 -8.74
CA ALA A 60 -5.40 -10.22 -8.09
C ALA A 60 -5.22 -11.64 -7.53
N PRO A 61 -4.01 -12.21 -7.56
CA PRO A 61 -3.73 -13.46 -6.87
C PRO A 61 -3.88 -13.24 -5.35
N GLU A 62 -4.41 -14.25 -4.66
CA GLU A 62 -4.46 -14.26 -3.20
C GLU A 62 -3.07 -14.58 -2.65
N VAL A 63 -2.33 -13.54 -2.26
CA VAL A 63 -1.01 -13.66 -1.63
C VAL A 63 -1.02 -12.91 -0.31
N ASP A 64 -0.61 -13.57 0.77
CA ASP A 64 -0.37 -12.95 2.06
C ASP A 64 1.08 -12.45 2.11
N LEU A 65 1.26 -11.13 2.00
CA LEU A 65 2.56 -10.49 2.15
C LEU A 65 2.97 -10.33 3.62
N GLY A 66 2.11 -10.67 4.58
CA GLY A 66 2.27 -10.40 6.00
C GLY A 66 2.24 -8.91 6.34
N ALA A 67 2.15 -8.57 7.63
CA ALA A 67 2.11 -7.19 8.09
C ALA A 67 3.50 -6.54 8.21
N ILE A 68 3.53 -5.22 8.32
CA ILE A 68 4.63 -4.44 8.90
C ILE A 68 4.26 -4.17 10.35
N THR A 69 5.07 -4.67 11.28
CA THR A 69 4.91 -4.39 12.71
C THR A 69 5.71 -3.14 13.09
N ILE A 70 5.07 -2.22 13.79
CA ILE A 70 5.66 -0.94 14.22
C ILE A 70 5.14 -0.59 15.61
N LEU A 71 5.96 0.13 16.38
CA LEU A 71 5.59 0.66 17.68
C LEU A 71 5.16 2.12 17.53
N ASP A 72 3.87 2.44 17.75
CA ASP A 72 3.36 3.82 17.78
C ASP A 72 3.19 4.27 19.23
N GLY A 73 4.27 4.82 19.80
CA GLY A 73 4.33 5.15 21.21
C GLY A 73 4.49 3.89 22.06
N ASP A 74 3.47 3.52 22.84
CA ASP A 74 3.50 2.29 23.64
C ASP A 74 2.67 1.15 23.01
N GLU A 75 2.08 1.37 21.83
CA GLU A 75 1.19 0.44 21.14
C GLU A 75 1.88 -0.19 19.92
N GLU A 76 2.00 -1.51 19.94
CA GLU A 76 2.41 -2.29 18.77
C GLU A 76 1.21 -2.41 17.81
N ILE A 77 1.40 -1.99 16.57
CA ILE A 77 0.40 -2.06 15.52
C ILE A 77 0.95 -2.83 14.32
N GLU A 78 0.05 -3.54 13.65
CA GLU A 78 0.33 -4.27 12.42
C GLU A 78 -0.33 -3.51 11.26
N ILE A 79 0.45 -3.15 10.25
CA ILE A 79 -0.07 -2.61 8.99
C ILE A 79 -0.06 -3.73 7.96
N SER A 80 -1.23 -4.18 7.54
CA SER A 80 -1.42 -5.11 6.44
C SER A 80 -1.60 -4.39 5.09
N LEU A 81 -1.60 -5.16 4.00
CA LEU A 81 -1.93 -4.62 2.68
C LEU A 81 -3.41 -4.18 2.60
N ASP A 82 -4.30 -4.79 3.38
CA ASP A 82 -5.71 -4.39 3.46
C ASP A 82 -5.84 -3.01 4.11
N ASP A 83 -5.08 -2.73 5.18
CA ASP A 83 -5.05 -1.40 5.80
C ASP A 83 -4.56 -0.33 4.81
N VAL A 84 -3.58 -0.69 3.98
CA VAL A 84 -3.11 0.16 2.89
C VAL A 84 -4.21 0.40 1.85
N ALA A 85 -4.95 -0.65 1.45
CA ALA A 85 -6.07 -0.55 0.51
C ALA A 85 -7.17 0.36 1.05
N GLU A 86 -7.56 0.18 2.32
CA GLU A 86 -8.58 0.96 3.01
C GLU A 86 -8.17 2.43 3.11
N TYR A 87 -6.94 2.70 3.55
CA TYR A 87 -6.44 4.07 3.66
C TYR A 87 -6.34 4.73 2.29
N HIS A 88 -5.84 4.02 1.28
CA HIS A 88 -5.76 4.52 -0.09
C HIS A 88 -7.15 4.87 -0.66
N GLY A 89 -8.15 4.00 -0.45
CA GLY A 89 -9.55 4.25 -0.83
C GLY A 89 -10.14 5.47 -0.12
N LEU A 90 -9.93 5.59 1.20
CA LEU A 90 -10.35 6.75 1.99
C LEU A 90 -9.76 8.06 1.48
N MET A 91 -8.50 8.03 1.06
CA MET A 91 -7.77 9.20 0.58
C MET A 91 -8.14 9.61 -0.84
N THR A 92 -8.54 8.65 -1.67
CA THR A 92 -8.99 8.88 -3.05
C THR A 92 -10.51 8.99 -3.19
N ASN A 93 -11.25 8.78 -2.09
CA ASN A 93 -12.71 8.72 -2.07
C ASN A 93 -13.24 7.64 -3.04
N SER A 94 -12.61 6.47 -3.00
CA SER A 94 -12.99 5.25 -3.70
C SER A 94 -13.16 4.08 -2.73
N GLU A 95 -13.63 2.94 -3.24
CA GLU A 95 -13.57 1.68 -2.50
C GLU A 95 -12.10 1.31 -2.19
N PRO A 96 -11.86 0.52 -1.13
CA PRO A 96 -10.53 0.00 -0.81
C PRO A 96 -9.92 -0.75 -2.00
N ASP A 97 -8.70 -0.37 -2.39
CA ASP A 97 -7.95 -1.02 -3.45
C ASP A 97 -6.43 -0.80 -3.28
N ALA A 98 -5.68 -1.89 -3.15
CA ALA A 98 -4.22 -1.86 -3.12
C ALA A 98 -3.66 -1.96 -4.54
N CYS A 99 -3.46 -0.82 -5.16
CA CYS A 99 -2.87 -0.79 -6.50
C CYS A 99 -1.41 -1.20 -6.55
N THR A 100 -0.90 -1.40 -7.77
CA THR A 100 0.52 -1.69 -8.04
C THR A 100 1.48 -0.77 -7.28
N CYS A 101 1.18 0.53 -7.18
CA CYS A 101 2.03 1.47 -6.45
C CYS A 101 1.92 1.33 -4.92
N CYS A 102 0.76 0.93 -4.40
CA CYS A 102 0.58 0.61 -2.97
C CYS A 102 1.41 -0.63 -2.62
N ILE A 103 1.24 -1.71 -3.38
CA ILE A 103 1.93 -2.98 -3.18
C ILE A 103 3.45 -2.77 -3.24
N CYS A 104 3.93 -2.04 -4.25
CA CYS A 104 5.35 -1.75 -4.40
C CYS A 104 5.93 -1.02 -3.19
N MET A 105 5.30 0.06 -2.73
CA MET A 105 5.79 0.81 -1.56
C MET A 105 5.71 -0.03 -0.28
N PHE A 106 4.63 -0.81 -0.11
CA PHE A 106 4.45 -1.69 1.04
C PHE A 106 5.58 -2.74 1.12
N ARG A 107 5.87 -3.41 0.01
CA ARG A 107 7.00 -4.36 -0.05
C ARG A 107 8.35 -3.68 0.13
N ALA A 108 8.55 -2.51 -0.48
CA ALA A 108 9.81 -1.79 -0.34
C ALA A 108 10.03 -1.40 1.13
N ALA A 109 8.98 -1.01 1.84
CA ALA A 109 9.04 -0.72 3.26
C ALA A 109 9.30 -1.96 4.12
N LYS A 110 8.70 -3.11 3.81
CA LYS A 110 9.01 -4.37 4.51
C LYS A 110 10.50 -4.71 4.42
N VAL A 111 11.05 -4.67 3.20
CA VAL A 111 12.47 -4.96 2.95
C VAL A 111 13.36 -3.89 3.60
N GLY A 112 13.12 -2.62 3.28
CA GLY A 112 13.96 -1.51 3.75
C GLY A 112 13.96 -1.33 5.27
N LEU A 113 12.83 -1.54 5.95
CA LEU A 113 12.78 -1.53 7.41
C LEU A 113 13.41 -2.80 8.00
N GLY A 114 13.23 -3.96 7.36
CA GLY A 114 13.87 -5.20 7.79
C GLY A 114 15.40 -5.10 7.75
N GLU A 115 15.98 -4.56 6.67
CA GLU A 115 17.42 -4.32 6.57
C GLU A 115 17.93 -3.32 7.61
N LEU A 116 17.14 -2.27 7.88
CA LEU A 116 17.54 -1.16 8.75
C LEU A 116 17.42 -1.46 10.25
N TYR A 117 16.45 -2.29 10.65
CA TYR A 117 16.15 -2.59 12.06
C TYR A 117 16.44 -4.05 12.44
N GLY A 118 16.58 -4.96 11.47
CA GLY A 118 16.73 -6.39 11.72
C GLY A 118 15.52 -6.93 12.48
N ASP A 119 15.78 -7.53 13.65
CA ASP A 119 14.73 -8.09 14.51
C ASP A 119 14.08 -7.04 15.45
N GLU A 120 14.56 -5.79 15.45
CA GLU A 120 13.98 -4.71 16.26
C GLU A 120 12.65 -4.23 15.64
N ILE A 121 11.59 -4.12 16.45
CA ILE A 121 10.35 -3.47 16.02
C ILE A 121 10.60 -1.96 15.97
N PRO A 122 10.51 -1.30 14.80
CA PRO A 122 10.81 0.11 14.71
C PRO A 122 9.75 0.97 15.42
N GLU A 123 10.23 1.93 16.21
CA GLU A 123 9.41 3.05 16.70
C GLU A 123 8.97 3.91 15.50
N ARG A 124 7.67 4.10 15.30
CA ARG A 124 7.10 4.86 14.17
C ARG A 124 7.72 6.25 14.06
N SER A 125 7.95 6.90 15.20
CA SER A 125 8.58 8.23 15.28
C SER A 125 10.04 8.28 14.84
N ASP A 126 10.69 7.11 14.74
CA ASP A 126 12.07 6.96 14.30
C ASP A 126 12.19 6.58 12.81
N ILE A 127 11.06 6.37 12.12
CA ILE A 127 11.03 5.99 10.71
C ILE A 127 11.04 7.23 9.81
N GLY A 128 12.04 7.32 8.95
CA GLY A 128 12.09 8.23 7.80
C GLY A 128 11.86 7.47 6.50
N ILE A 129 11.01 8.00 5.61
CA ILE A 129 10.84 7.53 4.24
C ILE A 129 11.00 8.71 3.28
N THR A 130 11.93 8.61 2.35
CA THR A 130 12.00 9.48 1.17
C THR A 130 11.60 8.67 -0.05
N SER A 131 10.63 9.16 -0.84
CA SER A 131 10.19 8.51 -2.07
C SER A 131 10.46 9.39 -3.28
N TYR A 132 10.81 8.76 -4.40
CA TYR A 132 10.89 9.40 -5.72
C TYR A 132 9.67 9.08 -6.60
N LEU A 133 8.66 8.40 -6.04
CA LEU A 133 7.46 7.94 -6.75
C LEU A 133 6.24 8.80 -6.38
N PRO A 134 5.92 9.86 -7.14
CA PRO A 134 4.82 10.78 -6.83
C PRO A 134 3.43 10.21 -7.19
N SER A 135 3.22 8.90 -7.01
CA SER A 135 1.92 8.27 -7.23
C SER A 135 1.07 8.31 -5.95
N PRO A 136 -0.25 8.51 -6.04
CA PRO A 136 -1.13 8.47 -4.86
C PRO A 136 -1.01 7.17 -4.06
N GLY A 137 -0.85 6.02 -4.72
CA GLY A 137 -0.70 4.72 -4.05
C GLY A 137 0.53 4.64 -3.16
N ALA A 138 1.70 4.98 -3.71
CA ALA A 138 2.95 4.96 -2.97
C ALA A 138 2.97 6.00 -1.85
N VAL A 139 2.49 7.21 -2.12
CA VAL A 139 2.43 8.31 -1.14
C VAL A 139 1.52 7.96 0.03
N HIS A 140 0.30 7.48 -0.21
CA HIS A 140 -0.63 7.10 0.87
C HIS A 140 -0.08 5.94 1.70
N THR A 141 0.60 4.98 1.06
CA THR A 141 1.24 3.86 1.76
C THR A 141 2.36 4.35 2.69
N ALA A 142 3.27 5.20 2.20
CA ALA A 142 4.34 5.76 3.03
C ALA A 142 3.79 6.65 4.16
N MET A 143 2.75 7.42 3.89
CA MET A 143 2.04 8.23 4.88
C MET A 143 1.41 7.38 5.99
N LEU A 144 0.82 6.22 5.64
CA LEU A 144 0.24 5.29 6.61
C LEU A 144 1.32 4.70 7.52
N ILE A 145 2.42 4.23 6.93
CA ILE A 145 3.55 3.62 7.66
C ILE A 145 4.19 4.64 8.63
N THR A 146 4.45 5.85 8.14
CA THR A 146 5.07 6.92 8.95
C THR A 146 4.09 7.64 9.87
N GLY A 147 2.78 7.40 9.74
CA GLY A 147 1.75 8.14 10.49
C GLY A 147 1.64 9.62 10.11
N THR A 148 2.22 10.04 8.98
CA THR A 148 2.22 11.46 8.54
C THR A 148 0.98 11.84 7.72
N GLY A 149 0.19 10.84 7.32
CA GLY A 149 -1.00 11.05 6.51
C GLY A 149 -2.15 11.74 7.24
N PRO A 150 -3.00 12.48 6.53
CA PRO A 150 -4.20 13.05 7.12
C PRO A 150 -5.18 11.93 7.54
N LYS A 151 -6.02 12.24 8.54
CA LYS A 151 -7.02 11.32 9.13
C LYS A 151 -6.43 10.10 9.85
N LEU A 152 -5.11 10.05 10.08
CA LEU A 152 -4.48 9.09 10.96
C LEU A 152 -4.42 9.69 12.37
N GLU A 153 -4.78 8.88 13.36
CA GLU A 153 -4.55 9.20 14.77
C GLU A 153 -3.17 8.65 15.13
N CYS A 154 -2.14 9.49 15.08
CA CYS A 154 -0.77 9.12 15.43
C CYS A 154 -0.18 10.14 16.41
N GLY A 155 0.33 9.65 17.54
CA GLY A 155 0.88 10.51 18.59
C GLY A 155 2.25 11.08 18.24
N ASN A 156 3.12 10.24 17.65
CA ASN A 156 4.48 10.60 17.28
C ASN A 156 4.77 10.09 15.86
N PRO A 157 4.39 10.86 14.82
CA PRO A 157 4.66 10.45 13.45
C PRO A 157 6.16 10.47 13.16
N GLY A 158 6.58 9.60 12.25
CA GLY A 158 7.91 9.64 11.64
C GLY A 158 8.02 10.77 10.62
N GLN A 159 8.87 10.57 9.61
CA GLN A 159 9.09 11.55 8.54
C GLN A 159 8.80 10.94 7.18
N PHE A 160 7.99 11.64 6.38
CA PHE A 160 7.82 11.32 4.96
C PHE A 160 8.23 12.52 4.10
N ARG A 161 9.01 12.26 3.05
CA ARG A 161 9.40 13.23 2.04
C ARG A 161 9.15 12.67 0.65
N LEU A 162 8.65 13.50 -0.24
CA LEU A 162 8.45 13.17 -1.65
C LEU A 162 9.32 14.09 -2.50
N LEU A 163 10.19 13.50 -3.32
CA LEU A 163 11.10 14.25 -4.18
C LEU A 163 10.85 13.91 -5.65
N TYR A 164 11.10 14.87 -6.54
CA TYR A 164 11.40 14.56 -7.93
C TYR A 164 12.79 13.91 -8.04
N LEU A 165 13.09 13.27 -9.18
CA LEU A 165 14.42 12.71 -9.47
C LEU A 165 15.54 13.76 -9.47
N ASN A 166 15.21 15.04 -9.63
CA ASN A 166 16.15 16.16 -9.50
C ASN A 166 16.29 16.66 -8.04
N GLU A 167 15.79 15.89 -7.07
CA GLU A 167 15.82 16.15 -5.63
C GLU A 167 14.99 17.36 -5.15
N THR A 168 14.18 17.95 -6.03
CA THR A 168 13.25 19.01 -5.60
C THR A 168 12.09 18.38 -4.85
N GLU A 169 11.79 18.91 -3.66
CA GLU A 169 10.72 18.43 -2.80
C GLU A 169 9.33 18.82 -3.30
N ILE A 170 8.40 17.88 -3.21
CA ILE A 170 6.98 18.05 -3.52
C ILE A 170 6.23 18.21 -2.20
N GLU A 171 5.87 19.44 -1.87
CA GLU A 171 5.17 19.76 -0.60
C GLU A 171 3.66 19.54 -0.68
N ASP A 172 3.04 19.78 -1.85
CA ASP A 172 1.60 19.56 -2.05
C ASP A 172 1.34 18.09 -2.35
N LEU A 173 0.94 17.33 -1.35
CA LEU A 173 0.66 15.90 -1.46
C LEU A 173 -0.82 15.60 -1.77
N SER A 174 -1.57 16.59 -2.28
CA SER A 174 -2.95 16.37 -2.71
C SER A 174 -3.03 15.50 -3.97
N ASN A 175 -4.08 14.66 -4.08
CA ASN A 175 -4.28 13.78 -5.25
C ASN A 175 -4.16 14.49 -6.61
N PRO A 176 -4.72 15.70 -6.83
CA PRO A 176 -4.53 16.40 -8.09
C PRO A 176 -3.07 16.72 -8.40
N ASN A 177 -2.30 17.16 -7.39
CA ASN A 177 -0.88 17.47 -7.57
C ASN A 177 -0.07 16.20 -7.81
N LEU A 178 -0.31 15.14 -7.04
CA LEU A 178 0.34 13.83 -7.24
C LEU A 178 0.06 13.27 -8.63
N LYS A 179 -1.20 13.35 -9.11
CA LYS A 179 -1.53 12.92 -10.47
C LYS A 179 -0.73 13.68 -11.52
N SER A 180 -0.59 15.00 -11.36
CA SER A 180 0.22 15.83 -12.26
C SER A 180 1.71 15.48 -12.18
N ALA A 181 2.26 15.34 -10.97
CA ALA A 181 3.66 14.99 -10.76
C ALA A 181 4.00 13.59 -11.29
N SER A 182 3.03 12.66 -11.26
CA SER A 182 3.17 11.29 -11.78
C SER A 182 3.08 11.15 -13.30
N ALA A 183 2.86 12.25 -14.03
CA ALA A 183 2.61 12.20 -15.48
C ALA A 183 3.77 11.61 -16.27
N ASP A 184 5.00 11.89 -15.84
CA ASP A 184 6.25 11.48 -16.48
C ASP A 184 7.01 10.43 -15.66
N ASN A 185 6.31 9.67 -14.80
CA ASN A 185 6.94 8.58 -14.05
C ASN A 185 7.56 7.54 -14.99
N SER A 186 8.77 7.10 -14.64
CA SER A 186 9.49 5.99 -15.26
C SER A 186 9.84 4.92 -14.20
N ALA A 187 10.58 3.88 -14.59
CA ALA A 187 11.11 2.89 -13.65
C ALA A 187 12.02 3.54 -12.59
N GLU A 188 12.76 4.60 -12.95
CA GLU A 188 13.68 5.31 -12.04
C GLU A 188 12.95 5.96 -10.85
N ASN A 189 11.65 6.28 -11.00
CA ASN A 189 10.85 6.82 -9.91
C ASN A 189 10.56 5.79 -8.82
N TYR A 190 10.65 4.48 -9.10
CA TYR A 190 10.41 3.42 -8.13
C TYR A 190 11.65 3.21 -7.25
N HIS A 191 12.00 4.28 -6.55
CA HIS A 191 13.19 4.41 -5.73
C HIS A 191 12.77 5.05 -4.39
N PHE A 192 13.24 4.44 -3.32
CA PHE A 192 12.88 4.75 -1.94
C PHE A 192 14.13 4.72 -1.07
N ILE A 193 14.19 5.63 -0.09
CA ILE A 193 15.22 5.65 0.93
C ILE A 193 14.52 5.56 2.28
N PHE A 194 14.89 4.55 3.06
CA PHE A 194 14.43 4.34 4.43
C PHE A 194 15.53 4.80 5.37
N THR A 195 15.18 5.58 6.39
CA THR A 195 16.15 6.20 7.31
C THR A 195 15.74 5.93 8.74
N ARG A 196 16.69 5.51 9.58
CA ARG A 196 16.52 5.46 11.04
C ARG A 196 16.89 6.83 11.57
N LEU A 197 15.89 7.63 11.95
CA LEU A 197 16.07 9.07 12.20
C LEU A 197 17.03 9.36 13.37
N SER A 198 17.04 8.49 14.38
CA SER A 198 17.86 8.60 15.59
C SER A 198 19.35 8.37 15.33
N THR A 199 19.70 7.55 14.34
CA THR A 199 21.10 7.22 13.99
C THR A 199 21.57 7.92 12.71
N GLY A 200 20.64 8.28 11.82
CA GLY A 200 20.92 8.76 10.47
C GLY A 200 21.33 7.65 9.49
N GLU A 201 21.26 6.38 9.90
CA GLU A 201 21.47 5.23 9.02
C GLU A 201 20.37 5.15 7.97
N SER A 202 20.70 4.73 6.75
CA SER A 202 19.71 4.63 5.68
C SER A 202 19.99 3.46 4.76
N VAL A 203 18.90 2.89 4.24
CA VAL A 203 18.88 1.84 3.23
C VAL A 203 18.16 2.39 1.99
N GLU A 204 18.77 2.20 0.84
CA GLU A 204 18.23 2.55 -0.47
C GLU A 204 17.61 1.31 -1.11
N ILE A 205 16.40 1.44 -1.65
CA ILE A 205 15.68 0.36 -2.32
C ILE A 205 15.15 0.92 -3.65
N SER A 206 15.56 0.30 -4.75
CA SER A 206 15.11 0.63 -6.11
C SER A 206 14.58 -0.61 -6.82
N VAL A 207 13.49 -0.43 -7.57
CA VAL A 207 12.86 -1.53 -8.30
C VAL A 207 13.62 -1.81 -9.59
N SER A 208 13.85 -3.10 -9.88
CA SER A 208 14.39 -3.57 -11.14
C SER A 208 13.54 -3.12 -12.32
N GLY A 209 14.18 -2.61 -13.37
CA GLY A 209 13.51 -2.23 -14.60
C GLY A 209 12.77 -3.40 -15.27
N GLU A 210 13.19 -4.64 -15.00
CA GLU A 210 12.59 -5.87 -15.54
C GLU A 210 11.19 -6.18 -14.96
N MET A 211 10.82 -5.48 -13.88
CA MET A 211 9.46 -5.52 -13.33
C MET A 211 8.44 -4.93 -14.31
N PHE A 212 8.87 -4.00 -15.17
CA PHE A 212 8.02 -3.28 -16.11
C PHE A 212 8.22 -3.78 -17.55
N PRO A 213 7.14 -3.95 -18.34
CA PRO A 213 7.24 -4.11 -19.78
C PRO A 213 7.93 -2.90 -20.45
N SER A 214 8.61 -3.11 -21.59
CA SER A 214 9.49 -2.11 -22.22
C SER A 214 8.82 -0.77 -22.56
N ASP A 215 7.51 -0.79 -22.89
CA ASP A 215 6.74 0.41 -23.26
C ASP A 215 5.67 0.77 -22.21
N TYR A 216 5.75 0.19 -21.01
CA TYR A 216 4.70 0.30 -19.99
C TYR A 216 4.37 1.74 -19.61
N PHE A 217 5.40 2.58 -19.41
CA PHE A 217 5.23 3.97 -18.98
C PHE A 217 4.69 4.87 -20.10
N GLU A 218 5.14 4.67 -21.34
CA GLU A 218 4.61 5.36 -22.52
C GLU A 218 3.13 4.99 -22.74
N LEU A 219 2.80 3.71 -22.58
CA LEU A 219 1.44 3.22 -22.69
C LEU A 219 0.55 3.79 -21.57
N ARG A 220 1.04 3.78 -20.32
CA ARG A 220 0.37 4.42 -19.18
C ARG A 220 0.06 5.89 -19.49
N LYS A 221 1.04 6.63 -20.01
CA LYS A 221 0.89 8.06 -20.31
C LYS A 221 -0.21 8.30 -21.33
N LYS A 222 -0.23 7.56 -22.44
CA LYS A 222 -1.31 7.62 -23.44
C LYS A 222 -2.68 7.30 -22.86
N VAL A 223 -2.74 6.30 -21.98
CA VAL A 223 -4.00 5.78 -21.43
C VAL A 223 -4.57 6.65 -20.31
N GLN A 224 -3.76 7.02 -19.32
CA GLN A 224 -4.22 7.64 -18.07
C GLN A 224 -4.02 9.16 -18.01
N ILE A 225 -3.10 9.70 -18.81
CA ILE A 225 -2.70 11.12 -18.74
C ILE A 225 -3.21 11.86 -19.98
N GLU A 226 -2.83 11.41 -21.17
CA GLU A 226 -3.16 12.09 -22.43
C GLU A 226 -4.56 11.72 -22.93
N MET A 227 -5.09 10.57 -22.52
CA MET A 227 -6.38 10.03 -22.97
C MET A 227 -6.46 9.88 -24.50
N THR A 228 -5.33 9.52 -25.12
CA THR A 228 -5.17 9.38 -26.58
C THR A 228 -5.13 7.92 -27.06
N ALA A 229 -5.08 6.97 -26.12
CA ALA A 229 -4.97 5.55 -26.41
C ALA A 229 -6.19 4.98 -27.17
N THR A 230 -5.89 4.11 -28.14
CA THR A 230 -6.86 3.23 -28.80
C THR A 230 -7.41 2.18 -27.82
N GLU A 231 -8.48 1.49 -28.20
CA GLU A 231 -9.06 0.43 -27.37
C GLU A 231 -8.10 -0.76 -27.18
N ASP A 232 -7.33 -1.11 -28.23
CA ASP A 232 -6.31 -2.15 -28.16
C ASP A 232 -5.18 -1.75 -27.20
N GLU A 233 -4.75 -0.48 -27.21
CA GLU A 233 -3.76 0.06 -26.27
C GLU A 233 -4.28 0.05 -24.82
N LYS A 234 -5.57 0.37 -24.58
CA LYS A 234 -6.16 0.27 -23.23
C LYS A 234 -6.22 -1.17 -22.73
N ASN A 235 -6.58 -2.11 -23.60
CA ASN A 235 -6.64 -3.54 -23.25
C ASN A 235 -5.24 -4.10 -22.97
N LEU A 236 -4.25 -3.72 -23.79
CA LEU A 236 -2.86 -4.04 -23.55
C LEU A 236 -2.39 -3.48 -22.19
N PHE A 237 -2.69 -2.20 -21.92
CA PHE A 237 -2.33 -1.58 -20.66
C PHE A 237 -2.97 -2.27 -19.47
N SER A 238 -4.25 -2.62 -19.53
CA SER A 238 -4.93 -3.36 -18.45
C SER A 238 -4.25 -4.71 -18.17
N SER A 239 -3.85 -5.43 -19.22
CA SER A 239 -3.14 -6.70 -19.12
C SER A 239 -1.74 -6.51 -18.52
N GLU A 240 -0.98 -5.53 -19.00
CA GLU A 240 0.37 -5.25 -18.51
C GLU A 240 0.37 -4.73 -17.08
N TRP A 241 -0.59 -3.87 -16.74
CA TRP A 241 -0.80 -3.36 -15.39
C TRP A 241 -1.09 -4.51 -14.42
N SER A 242 -1.98 -5.42 -14.81
CA SER A 242 -2.29 -6.62 -14.03
C SER A 242 -1.07 -7.53 -13.88
N GLY A 243 -0.31 -7.76 -14.95
CA GLY A 243 0.92 -8.55 -14.92
C GLY A 243 1.96 -7.94 -13.99
N THR A 244 2.13 -6.61 -14.05
CA THR A 244 3.07 -5.87 -13.19
C THR A 244 2.64 -5.95 -11.72
N ARG A 245 1.34 -5.76 -11.44
CA ARG A 245 0.76 -5.95 -10.10
C ARG A 245 1.05 -7.35 -9.56
N ASN A 246 0.79 -8.38 -10.37
CA ASN A 246 0.99 -9.76 -9.94
C ASN A 246 2.47 -10.08 -9.70
N LYS A 247 3.39 -9.58 -10.53
CA LYS A 247 4.84 -9.68 -10.25
C LYS A 247 5.19 -9.07 -8.89
N PHE A 248 4.68 -7.87 -8.58
CA PHE A 248 4.89 -7.28 -7.26
C PHE A 248 4.27 -8.08 -6.11
N LEU A 249 3.24 -8.91 -6.34
CA LEU A 249 2.67 -9.76 -5.30
C LEU A 249 3.44 -11.08 -5.14
N GLU A 250 3.91 -11.66 -6.23
CA GLU A 250 4.35 -13.06 -6.28
C GLU A 250 5.87 -13.25 -6.38
N SER A 251 6.61 -12.29 -6.95
CA SER A 251 8.06 -12.40 -7.11
C SER A 251 8.78 -12.32 -5.78
N GLN A 252 9.98 -12.91 -5.74
CA GLN A 252 10.86 -12.82 -4.58
C GLN A 252 11.53 -11.45 -4.51
N ASP A 253 11.95 -11.02 -3.31
CA ASP A 253 12.47 -9.65 -3.13
C ASP A 253 13.72 -9.36 -4.00
N TRP A 254 14.60 -10.35 -4.21
CA TRP A 254 15.79 -10.22 -5.08
C TRP A 254 15.47 -10.13 -6.57
N GLU A 255 14.25 -10.50 -6.99
CA GLU A 255 13.79 -10.28 -8.37
C GLU A 255 13.21 -8.88 -8.56
N ILE A 256 12.74 -8.27 -7.47
CA ILE A 256 12.05 -6.98 -7.49
C ILE A 256 13.02 -5.83 -7.27
N TYR A 257 13.98 -5.99 -6.36
CA TYR A 257 14.84 -4.90 -5.89
C TYR A 257 16.29 -5.11 -6.34
N ASN A 258 16.94 -4.05 -6.80
CA ASN A 258 18.31 -4.13 -7.30
C ASN A 258 19.34 -4.30 -6.19
N GLU A 259 18.99 -3.96 -4.95
CA GLU A 259 19.87 -3.97 -3.79
C GLU A 259 19.77 -5.27 -2.97
N ILE A 260 18.87 -6.19 -3.34
CA ILE A 260 18.67 -7.46 -2.63
C ILE A 260 19.24 -8.59 -3.47
N ASP A 261 20.25 -9.26 -2.92
CA ASP A 261 20.88 -10.42 -3.56
C ASP A 261 20.06 -11.69 -3.35
N GLU A 262 20.09 -12.59 -4.34
CA GLU A 262 19.58 -13.95 -4.18
C GLU A 262 20.39 -14.68 -3.11
N PRO A 263 19.75 -15.31 -2.10
CA PRO A 263 20.49 -16.01 -1.06
C PRO A 263 21.31 -17.16 -1.66
N GLU A 264 22.57 -17.28 -1.24
CA GLU A 264 23.40 -18.42 -1.65
C GLU A 264 22.74 -19.73 -1.15
N GLU A 265 22.53 -20.69 -2.06
CA GLU A 265 22.04 -22.02 -1.68
C GLU A 265 23.00 -22.62 -0.63
N GLU A 266 22.52 -22.80 0.61
CA GLU A 266 23.32 -23.53 1.59
C GLU A 266 23.60 -24.93 1.01
N PRO A 267 24.88 -25.36 0.98
CA PRO A 267 25.20 -26.66 0.46
C PRO A 267 24.41 -27.69 1.27
N GLU A 268 23.57 -28.49 0.59
CA GLU A 268 22.81 -29.56 1.21
C GLU A 268 23.74 -30.30 2.18
N GLU A 269 23.47 -30.24 3.49
CA GLU A 269 24.26 -30.95 4.47
C GLU A 269 24.28 -32.42 4.04
N GLU A 270 25.42 -32.92 3.56
CA GLU A 270 25.55 -34.32 3.20
C GLU A 270 25.09 -35.12 4.42
N PRO A 271 24.11 -36.04 4.28
CA PRO A 271 23.54 -36.73 5.43
C PRO A 271 24.67 -37.40 6.20
N ASP A 272 24.80 -37.10 7.50
CA ASP A 272 25.88 -37.57 8.36
C ASP A 272 25.99 -39.12 8.34
N VAL A 273 26.75 -39.61 7.37
CA VAL A 273 27.00 -41.03 7.14
C VAL A 273 27.81 -41.61 8.30
N ALA A 274 28.55 -40.78 9.03
CA ALA A 274 29.28 -41.20 10.23
C ALA A 274 28.32 -41.43 11.40
N GLY A 275 27.32 -40.57 11.60
CA GLY A 275 26.23 -40.76 12.56
C GLY A 275 25.42 -42.03 12.26
N GLY A 276 25.07 -42.25 10.99
CA GLY A 276 24.39 -43.47 10.54
C GLY A 276 25.21 -44.75 10.77
N ALA A 277 26.52 -44.72 10.46
CA ALA A 277 27.41 -45.85 10.67
C ALA A 277 27.64 -46.16 12.16
N ALA A 278 27.79 -45.13 13.00
CA ALA A 278 27.93 -45.27 14.44
C ALA A 278 26.67 -45.87 15.07
N PHE A 279 25.48 -45.42 14.66
CA PHE A 279 24.20 -45.95 15.10
C PHE A 279 24.02 -47.43 14.69
N LEU A 280 24.38 -47.78 13.45
CA LEU A 280 24.31 -49.16 12.96
C LEU A 280 25.29 -50.07 13.73
N ALA A 281 26.52 -49.62 13.97
CA ALA A 281 27.51 -50.37 14.74
C ALA A 281 27.03 -50.62 16.18
N PHE A 282 26.40 -49.62 16.82
CA PHE A 282 25.80 -49.76 18.15
C PHE A 282 24.67 -50.80 18.16
N LEU A 283 23.78 -50.77 17.16
CA LEU A 283 22.70 -51.75 16.99
C LEU A 283 23.23 -53.18 16.83
N ILE A 284 24.27 -53.37 16.02
CA ILE A 284 24.91 -54.67 15.82
C ILE A 284 25.51 -55.18 17.15
N CYS A 285 26.22 -54.32 17.89
CA CYS A 285 26.77 -54.67 19.20
C CYS A 285 25.67 -55.09 20.20
N MET A 286 24.56 -54.35 20.26
CA MET A 286 23.40 -54.68 21.09
C MET A 286 22.79 -56.05 20.74
N LEU A 287 22.62 -56.34 19.44
CA LEU A 287 22.08 -57.62 18.97
C LEU A 287 23.01 -58.80 19.30
N VAL A 288 24.33 -58.62 19.18
CA VAL A 288 25.31 -59.65 19.55
C VAL A 288 25.28 -59.93 21.04
N VAL A 289 25.27 -58.89 21.89
CA VAL A 289 25.16 -59.04 23.34
C VAL A 289 23.87 -59.77 23.71
N PHE A 290 22.74 -59.35 23.15
CA PHE A 290 21.45 -60.00 23.41
C PHE A 290 21.44 -61.47 23.00
N ALA A 291 21.99 -61.82 21.83
CA ALA A 291 22.09 -63.21 21.38
C ALA A 291 22.99 -64.08 22.27
N VAL A 292 24.05 -63.52 22.85
CA VAL A 292 24.93 -64.22 23.81
C VAL A 292 24.19 -64.48 25.13
N PHE A 293 23.44 -63.51 25.64
CA PHE A 293 22.68 -63.68 26.88
C PHE A 293 21.47 -64.59 26.73
N ALA A 294 20.80 -64.59 25.57
CA ALA A 294 19.63 -65.45 25.32
C ALA A 294 19.96 -66.95 25.17
N ARG A 295 21.25 -67.33 25.05
CA ARG A 295 21.71 -68.72 24.94
C ARG A 295 22.18 -69.35 26.27
N ARG A 296 22.13 -68.61 27.37
CA ARG A 296 22.38 -69.12 28.72
C ARG A 296 21.07 -69.39 29.44
#